data_AF-A0A8J4R5W5-F1
#
_entry.id   AF-A0A8J4R5W5-F1
#
_cell.length_a   1.000
_cell.length_b   1.000
_cell.length_c   1.000
_cell.angle_alpha   90.00
_cell.angle_beta   90.00
_cell.angle_gamma   90.00
#
_symmetry.space_group_name_H-M   'P 1'
#
loop_
_entity.id
_entity.type
_entity.pdbx_description
1 polymer ?
#
loop_
_entity_poly.entity_id
_entity_poly.type
_entity_poly.pdbx_seq_one_letter_code
_entity_poly.pdbx_strand_id
1 'polypeptide(L)'
;MFNGKTLSPDVVIDETWFSDPISCEKLKLWYVLSKTLAEEAAWKFAEENGIDLVAINPGLVIGPLIQPTLGFSLETFLKLVKDAGTEVFPDGMCILVDVRDVADAHIQSFEIPAASGRYCINAKVIHYFEVFKILHGLYPTFNLLEKCEDDKPLLPAYKISQDKAESLGISFVPLEVSLRDTMESFKEYGFLTI
;
A
#
# COMPACT_ATOMS: atom_id res chain seq x y z
N MET A 1 9.34 -6.38 5.14
CA MET A 1 8.07 -7.13 5.36
C MET A 1 8.25 -8.63 5.16
N PHE A 2 8.90 -9.06 4.08
CA PHE A 2 9.06 -10.48 3.75
C PHE A 2 10.42 -11.01 4.24
N ASN A 3 10.59 -11.16 5.57
CA ASN A 3 11.87 -11.55 6.18
C ASN A 3 11.78 -12.82 7.05
N GLY A 4 10.75 -13.65 6.81
CA GLY A 4 10.52 -14.88 7.57
C GLY A 4 9.97 -14.69 8.98
N LYS A 5 9.82 -13.44 9.46
CA LYS A 5 9.13 -13.15 10.73
C LYS A 5 7.62 -13.33 10.55
N THR A 6 6.98 -13.95 11.53
CA THR A 6 5.51 -14.08 11.58
C THR A 6 4.88 -12.72 11.84
N LEU A 7 3.94 -12.31 10.99
CA LEU A 7 3.17 -11.08 11.15
C LEU A 7 1.92 -11.38 11.99
N SER A 8 2.07 -11.34 13.32
CA SER A 8 0.95 -11.41 14.25
C SER A 8 0.36 -10.01 14.52
N PRO A 9 -0.83 -9.89 15.12
CA PRO A 9 -1.49 -8.60 15.37
C PRO A 9 -0.72 -7.65 16.29
N ASP A 10 0.14 -8.22 17.13
CA ASP A 10 0.99 -7.48 18.06
C ASP A 10 2.27 -6.94 17.39
N VAL A 11 2.53 -7.34 16.15
CA VAL A 11 3.66 -6.84 15.37
C VAL A 11 3.35 -5.45 14.82
N VAL A 12 4.25 -4.51 15.09
CA VAL A 12 4.32 -3.21 14.46
C VAL A 12 5.52 -3.20 13.50
N ILE A 13 5.25 -3.05 12.21
CA ILE A 13 6.26 -2.83 11.19
C ILE A 13 6.62 -1.35 11.19
N ASP A 14 7.91 -1.04 11.15
CA ASP A 14 8.42 0.32 11.03
C ASP A 14 9.51 0.40 9.95
N GLU A 15 10.17 1.54 9.85
CA GLU A 15 11.21 1.83 8.87
C GLU A 15 12.49 0.99 9.01
N THR A 16 12.66 0.27 10.13
CA THR A 16 13.77 -0.66 10.33
C THR A 16 13.53 -2.02 9.69
N TRP A 17 12.30 -2.28 9.21
CA TRP A 17 11.95 -3.54 8.57
C TRP A 17 12.36 -3.55 7.10
N PHE A 18 13.13 -4.58 6.74
CA PHE A 18 13.46 -4.91 5.37
C PHE A 18 12.84 -6.25 4.97
N SER A 19 12.74 -6.49 3.67
CA SER A 19 12.45 -7.82 3.14
C SER A 19 13.77 -8.57 2.96
N ASP A 20 13.77 -9.88 3.15
CA ASP A 20 14.93 -10.74 2.96
C ASP A 20 15.04 -11.15 1.49
N PRO A 21 16.12 -10.77 0.77
CA PRO A 21 16.27 -11.08 -0.65
C PRO A 21 16.14 -12.57 -0.98
N ILE A 22 16.70 -13.45 -0.13
CA ILE A 22 16.68 -14.91 -0.31
C ILE A 22 15.24 -15.43 -0.22
N SER A 23 14.48 -14.98 0.78
CA SER A 23 13.07 -15.30 0.94
C SER A 23 12.23 -14.80 -0.24
N CYS A 24 12.47 -13.57 -0.70
CA CYS A 24 11.79 -13.02 -1.87
C CYS A 24 12.06 -13.84 -3.14
N GLU A 25 13.30 -14.25 -3.39
CA GLU A 25 13.66 -15.11 -4.52
C GLU A 25 12.98 -16.49 -4.44
N LYS A 26 13.05 -17.15 -3.27
CA LYS A 26 12.42 -18.46 -3.04
C LYS A 26 10.91 -18.42 -3.27
N LEU A 27 10.26 -17.34 -2.87
CA LEU A 27 8.83 -17.11 -3.04
C LEU A 27 8.48 -16.49 -4.41
N LYS A 28 9.46 -16.26 -5.28
CA LYS A 28 9.31 -15.62 -6.60
C LYS A 28 8.66 -14.23 -6.54
N LEU A 29 8.87 -13.50 -5.45
CA LEU A 29 8.40 -12.13 -5.23
C LEU A 29 9.34 -11.12 -5.92
N TRP A 30 9.48 -11.22 -7.24
CA TRP A 30 10.48 -10.48 -8.02
C TRP A 30 10.35 -8.96 -7.93
N TYR A 31 9.12 -8.45 -7.83
CA TYR A 31 8.88 -7.01 -7.63
C TYR A 31 9.40 -6.53 -6.27
N VAL A 32 9.12 -7.29 -5.20
CA VAL A 32 9.60 -6.97 -3.86
C VAL A 32 11.12 -7.06 -3.79
N LEU A 33 11.70 -8.11 -4.40
CA LEU A 33 13.14 -8.29 -4.49
C LEU A 33 13.79 -7.10 -5.21
N SER A 34 13.29 -6.73 -6.39
CA SER A 34 13.88 -5.64 -7.17
C SER A 34 13.80 -4.30 -6.45
N LYS A 35 12.70 -4.00 -5.77
CA LYS A 35 12.56 -2.79 -4.94
C LYS A 35 13.49 -2.79 -3.74
N THR A 36 13.68 -3.93 -3.08
CA THR A 36 14.60 -4.08 -1.95
C THR A 36 16.04 -3.81 -2.39
N LEU A 37 16.49 -4.46 -3.45
CA LEU A 37 17.86 -4.30 -3.98
C LEU A 37 18.11 -2.91 -4.55
N ALA A 38 17.10 -2.30 -5.18
CA ALA A 38 17.21 -0.93 -5.70
C ALA A 38 17.37 0.10 -4.58
N GLU A 39 16.64 -0.06 -3.47
CA GLU A 39 16.77 0.84 -2.32
C GLU A 39 18.15 0.68 -1.65
N GLU A 40 18.64 -0.55 -1.48
CA GLU A 40 19.99 -0.82 -0.97
C GLU A 40 21.08 -0.18 -1.85
N ALA A 41 20.96 -0.32 -3.17
CA ALA A 41 21.87 0.30 -4.12
C ALA A 41 21.81 1.84 -4.07
N ALA A 42 20.63 2.42 -3.90
CA ALA A 42 20.46 3.87 -3.79
C ALA A 42 21.12 4.42 -2.51
N TRP A 43 20.94 3.75 -1.37
CA TRP A 43 21.59 4.14 -0.10
C TRP A 43 23.11 4.07 -0.20
N LYS A 44 23.64 2.97 -0.74
CA LYS A 44 25.09 2.81 -0.94
C LYS A 44 25.66 3.91 -1.84
N PHE A 45 24.99 4.18 -2.97
CA PHE A 45 25.43 5.22 -3.89
C PHE A 45 25.38 6.60 -3.24
N ALA A 46 24.32 6.90 -2.48
CA ALA A 46 24.17 8.18 -1.80
C ALA A 46 25.28 8.42 -0.77
N GLU A 47 25.59 7.40 0.04
CA GLU A 47 26.68 7.44 1.03
C GLU A 47 28.04 7.66 0.35
N GLU A 48 28.34 6.89 -0.70
CA GLU A 48 29.62 6.99 -1.44
C GLU A 48 29.82 8.34 -2.14
N ASN A 49 28.74 9.05 -2.45
CA ASN A 49 28.77 10.31 -3.22
C ASN A 49 28.36 11.54 -2.41
N GLY A 50 28.12 11.41 -1.09
CA GLY A 50 27.71 12.52 -0.23
C GLY A 50 26.37 13.15 -0.63
N ILE A 51 25.43 12.34 -1.12
CA ILE A 51 24.07 12.78 -1.48
C ILE A 51 23.16 12.58 -0.26
N ASP A 52 22.41 13.62 0.09
CA ASP A 52 21.33 13.50 1.09
C ASP A 52 20.13 12.78 0.47
N LEU A 53 19.72 11.68 1.09
CA LEU A 53 18.69 10.78 0.59
C LEU A 53 17.63 10.54 1.66
N VAL A 54 16.37 10.67 1.24
CA VAL A 54 15.20 10.23 2.00
C VAL A 54 14.40 9.26 1.14
N ALA A 55 13.96 8.14 1.73
CA ALA A 55 13.16 7.13 1.05
C ALA A 55 11.71 7.17 1.55
N ILE A 56 10.76 7.24 0.61
CA ILE A 56 9.33 7.13 0.88
C ILE A 56 8.85 5.73 0.48
N ASN A 57 8.30 4.99 1.44
CA ASN A 57 7.90 3.58 1.27
C ASN A 57 6.38 3.42 1.46
N PRO A 58 5.58 3.62 0.40
CA PRO A 58 4.15 3.39 0.43
C PRO A 58 3.79 1.91 0.16
N GLY A 59 2.59 1.53 0.59
CA GLY A 59 1.94 0.27 0.24
C GLY A 59 1.26 0.34 -1.13
N LEU A 60 0.06 -0.22 -1.24
CA LEU A 60 -0.78 -0.10 -2.41
C LEU A 60 -1.41 1.30 -2.46
N VAL A 61 -0.92 2.12 -3.38
CA VAL A 61 -1.38 3.49 -3.58
C VAL A 61 -2.70 3.49 -4.35
N ILE A 62 -3.74 4.04 -3.73
CA ILE A 62 -5.08 4.23 -4.29
C ILE A 62 -5.44 5.73 -4.25
N GLY A 63 -6.60 6.10 -4.79
CA GLY A 63 -7.08 7.48 -4.83
C GLY A 63 -7.45 7.94 -6.24
N PRO A 64 -7.72 9.24 -6.43
CA PRO A 64 -8.14 9.77 -7.72
C PRO A 64 -7.04 9.63 -8.78
N LEU A 65 -7.46 9.30 -10.00
CA LEU A 65 -6.57 9.24 -11.16
C LEU A 65 -6.48 10.62 -11.81
N ILE A 66 -5.27 11.00 -12.22
CA ILE A 66 -5.02 12.21 -13.02
C ILE A 66 -4.75 11.90 -14.50
N GLN A 67 -4.65 10.63 -14.85
CA GLN A 67 -4.33 10.15 -16.19
C GLN A 67 -5.19 8.93 -16.55
N PRO A 68 -5.53 8.73 -17.84
CA PRO A 68 -6.36 7.62 -18.31
C PRO A 68 -5.57 6.30 -18.45
N THR A 69 -4.56 6.08 -17.60
CA THR A 69 -3.73 4.89 -17.59
C THR A 69 -3.52 4.40 -16.17
N LEU A 70 -3.60 3.09 -15.98
CA LEU A 70 -3.42 2.48 -14.67
C LEU A 70 -1.94 2.16 -14.44
N GLY A 71 -1.43 2.58 -13.29
CA GLY A 71 -0.18 2.07 -12.77
C GLY A 71 -0.39 0.74 -12.04
N PHE A 72 0.70 0.06 -11.72
CA PHE A 72 0.69 -1.26 -11.07
C PHE A 72 -0.25 -1.34 -9.84
N SER A 73 -0.23 -0.32 -8.96
CA SER A 73 -1.06 -0.31 -7.75
C SER A 73 -2.56 -0.28 -8.07
N LEU A 74 -2.96 0.57 -9.00
CA LEU A 74 -4.36 0.71 -9.41
C LEU A 74 -4.82 -0.48 -10.26
N GLU A 75 -3.97 -1.07 -11.09
CA GLU A 75 -4.28 -2.32 -11.78
C GLU A 75 -4.52 -3.47 -10.79
N THR A 76 -3.66 -3.58 -9.79
CA THR A 76 -3.78 -4.57 -8.71
C THR A 76 -5.08 -4.34 -7.93
N PHE A 77 -5.41 -3.10 -7.58
CA PHE A 77 -6.65 -2.76 -6.90
C PHE A 77 -7.90 -3.00 -7.77
N LEU A 78 -7.83 -2.72 -9.07
CA LEU A 78 -8.93 -3.01 -9.99
C LEU A 78 -9.18 -4.52 -10.11
N LYS A 79 -8.12 -5.34 -10.16
CA LYS A 79 -8.23 -6.81 -10.15
C LYS A 79 -8.82 -7.31 -8.84
N LEU A 80 -8.38 -6.79 -7.69
CA LEU A 80 -8.98 -7.07 -6.39
C LEU A 80 -10.50 -6.88 -6.43
N VAL A 81 -10.93 -5.75 -7.00
CA VAL A 81 -12.33 -5.36 -7.11
C VAL A 81 -13.12 -6.21 -8.13
N LYS A 82 -12.54 -6.54 -9.30
CA LYS A 82 -13.22 -7.32 -10.35
C LYS A 82 -13.30 -8.82 -10.03
N ASP A 83 -12.22 -9.36 -9.47
CA ASP A 83 -11.96 -10.80 -9.35
C ASP A 83 -12.12 -11.31 -7.91
N ALA A 84 -12.68 -10.50 -7.01
CA ALA A 84 -12.96 -10.84 -5.61
C ALA A 84 -11.73 -11.21 -4.76
N GLY A 85 -10.54 -10.79 -5.17
CA GLY A 85 -9.38 -10.57 -4.30
C GLY A 85 -8.54 -11.76 -3.89
N THR A 86 -9.04 -13.00 -3.99
CA THR A 86 -8.36 -14.20 -3.48
C THR A 86 -7.05 -14.52 -4.22
N GLU A 87 -6.98 -14.25 -5.52
CA GLU A 87 -5.75 -14.46 -6.32
C GLU A 87 -4.71 -13.34 -6.14
N VAL A 88 -5.14 -12.17 -5.65
CA VAL A 88 -4.30 -10.96 -5.59
C VAL A 88 -3.54 -10.86 -4.26
N PHE A 89 -4.19 -11.22 -3.14
CA PHE A 89 -3.61 -11.15 -1.80
C PHE A 89 -3.74 -12.52 -1.12
N PRO A 90 -2.74 -13.42 -1.26
CA PRO A 90 -2.82 -14.77 -0.70
C PRO A 90 -2.95 -14.84 0.83
N ASP A 91 -2.45 -13.81 1.54
CA ASP A 91 -2.62 -13.64 2.99
C ASP A 91 -3.88 -12.84 3.37
N GLY A 92 -4.59 -12.36 2.35
CA GLY A 92 -5.77 -11.53 2.44
C GLY A 92 -5.56 -10.09 2.85
N MET A 93 -4.31 -9.66 3.08
CA MET A 93 -4.00 -8.34 3.63
C MET A 93 -3.66 -7.34 2.53
N CYS A 94 -4.30 -6.18 2.61
CA CYS A 94 -3.98 -5.00 1.82
C CYS A 94 -3.35 -3.95 2.73
N ILE A 95 -2.29 -3.31 2.25
CA ILE A 95 -1.72 -2.11 2.86
C ILE A 95 -2.08 -0.96 1.96
N LEU A 96 -2.94 -0.06 2.40
CA LEU A 96 -3.53 0.97 1.57
C LEU A 96 -3.06 2.36 2.01
N VAL A 97 -2.88 3.23 1.03
CA VAL A 97 -2.60 4.66 1.24
C VAL A 97 -3.14 5.50 0.09
N ASP A 98 -3.55 6.73 0.37
CA ASP A 98 -3.98 7.69 -0.65
C ASP A 98 -2.79 8.27 -1.41
N VAL A 99 -2.95 8.44 -2.73
CA VAL A 99 -1.94 9.06 -3.59
C VAL A 99 -1.60 10.49 -3.17
N ARG A 100 -2.56 11.23 -2.59
CA ARG A 100 -2.36 12.58 -2.09
C ARG A 100 -1.46 12.58 -0.85
N ASP A 101 -1.62 11.62 0.05
CA ASP A 101 -0.77 11.46 1.23
C ASP A 101 0.67 11.12 0.83
N VAL A 102 0.84 10.26 -0.19
CA VAL A 102 2.15 9.92 -0.73
C VAL A 102 2.81 11.13 -1.38
N ALA A 103 2.06 11.92 -2.17
CA ALA A 103 2.57 13.13 -2.79
C ALA A 103 3.00 14.16 -1.74
N ASP A 104 2.17 14.40 -0.73
CA ASP A 104 2.48 15.31 0.37
C ASP A 104 3.72 14.83 1.14
N ALA A 105 3.85 13.53 1.42
CA ALA A 105 5.04 12.98 2.08
C ALA A 105 6.34 13.23 1.30
N HIS A 106 6.32 13.17 -0.03
CA HIS A 106 7.49 13.52 -0.84
C HIS A 106 7.83 15.02 -0.74
N ILE A 107 6.82 15.90 -0.74
CA ILE A 107 7.03 17.35 -0.60
C ILE A 107 7.58 17.66 0.79
N GLN A 108 6.92 17.19 1.84
CA GLN A 108 7.30 17.45 3.22
C GLN A 108 8.69 16.91 3.55
N SER A 109 9.01 15.68 3.10
CA SER A 109 10.34 15.11 3.33
C SER A 109 11.47 15.86 2.60
N PHE A 110 11.16 16.53 1.48
CA PHE A 110 12.12 17.38 0.79
C PHE A 110 12.25 18.77 1.45
N GLU A 111 11.14 19.35 1.91
CA GLU A 111 11.12 20.72 2.46
C GLU A 111 11.58 20.79 3.92
N ILE A 112 11.38 19.74 4.72
CA ILE A 112 11.76 19.69 6.14
C ILE A 112 13.25 19.32 6.26
N PRO A 113 14.14 20.23 6.69
CA PRO A 113 15.58 19.97 6.69
C PRO A 113 16.04 18.86 7.64
N ALA A 114 15.20 18.47 8.61
CA ALA A 114 15.47 17.41 9.56
C ALA A 114 14.98 16.02 9.08
N ALA A 115 14.25 15.96 7.96
CA ALA A 115 13.77 14.70 7.41
C ALA A 115 14.95 13.83 7.00
N SER A 116 14.95 12.56 7.42
CA SER A 116 16.07 11.65 7.17
C SER A 116 15.66 10.19 7.22
N GLY A 117 16.41 9.37 6.48
CA GLY A 117 16.22 7.92 6.42
C GLY A 117 15.00 7.53 5.60
N ARG A 118 14.29 6.51 6.07
CA ARG A 118 13.11 5.94 5.39
C ARG A 118 11.83 6.44 6.05
N TYR A 119 10.70 6.37 5.36
CA TYR A 119 9.37 6.72 5.90
C TYR A 119 8.31 5.75 5.37
N CYS A 120 7.62 5.07 6.28
CA CYS A 120 6.46 4.25 5.95
C CYS A 120 5.22 5.15 5.79
N ILE A 121 4.73 5.30 4.56
CA ILE A 121 3.54 6.13 4.26
C ILE A 121 2.37 5.19 3.99
N ASN A 122 1.72 4.75 5.07
CA ASN A 122 0.67 3.72 5.03
C ASN A 122 -0.48 4.05 5.99
N ALA A 123 -1.69 4.25 5.46
CA ALA A 123 -2.84 4.64 6.26
C ALA A 123 -3.47 3.44 7.00
N LYS A 124 -3.55 2.28 6.35
CA LYS A 124 -4.25 1.12 6.91
C LYS A 124 -3.71 -0.21 6.40
N VAL A 125 -3.52 -1.17 7.31
CA VAL A 125 -3.47 -2.60 7.00
C VAL A 125 -4.87 -3.16 7.22
N ILE A 126 -5.47 -3.74 6.18
CA ILE A 126 -6.87 -4.16 6.18
C ILE A 126 -7.06 -5.42 5.34
N HIS A 127 -7.91 -6.34 5.79
CA HIS A 127 -8.26 -7.52 5.00
C HIS A 127 -9.13 -7.11 3.79
N TYR A 128 -8.93 -7.69 2.61
CA TYR A 128 -9.69 -7.30 1.41
C TYR A 128 -11.21 -7.46 1.58
N PHE A 129 -11.66 -8.39 2.41
CA PHE A 129 -13.08 -8.55 2.75
C PHE A 129 -13.67 -7.32 3.45
N GLU A 130 -12.90 -6.67 4.33
CA GLU A 130 -13.34 -5.42 4.96
C GLU A 130 -13.36 -4.27 3.93
N VAL A 131 -12.42 -4.28 2.96
CA VAL A 131 -12.49 -3.36 1.80
C VAL A 131 -13.79 -3.58 1.03
N PHE A 132 -14.19 -4.83 0.77
CA PHE A 132 -15.45 -5.14 0.09
C PHE A 132 -16.68 -4.71 0.89
N LYS A 133 -16.68 -4.85 2.22
CA LYS A 133 -17.77 -4.33 3.06
C LYS A 133 -17.91 -2.82 2.94
N ILE A 134 -16.79 -2.09 2.99
CA ILE A 134 -16.79 -0.62 2.81
C ILE A 134 -17.32 -0.28 1.42
N LEU A 135 -16.79 -0.92 0.38
CA LEU A 135 -17.23 -0.68 -0.99
C LEU A 135 -18.70 -1.04 -1.22
N HIS A 136 -19.21 -2.11 -0.61
CA HIS A 136 -20.62 -2.48 -0.69
C HIS A 136 -21.52 -1.45 0.01
N GLY A 137 -21.07 -0.89 1.14
CA GLY A 137 -21.77 0.23 1.79
C GLY A 137 -21.82 1.50 0.94
N LEU A 138 -20.75 1.78 0.18
CA LEU A 138 -20.67 2.93 -0.72
C LEU A 138 -21.42 2.71 -2.05
N TYR A 139 -21.42 1.47 -2.55
CA TYR A 139 -21.99 1.06 -3.83
C TYR A 139 -22.82 -0.23 -3.69
N PRO A 140 -24.06 -0.16 -3.16
CA PRO A 140 -24.87 -1.35 -2.87
C PRO A 140 -25.23 -2.18 -4.11
N THR A 141 -25.25 -1.57 -5.30
CA THR A 141 -25.51 -2.25 -6.59
C THR A 141 -24.32 -3.07 -7.10
N PHE A 142 -23.15 -2.90 -6.48
CA PHE A 142 -21.94 -3.58 -6.86
C PHE A 142 -21.79 -4.89 -6.08
N ASN A 143 -22.15 -6.01 -6.70
CA ASN A 143 -22.16 -7.35 -6.09
C ASN A 143 -20.73 -7.92 -5.87
N LEU A 144 -19.99 -7.32 -4.93
CA LEU A 144 -18.67 -7.79 -4.50
C LEU A 144 -18.74 -8.96 -3.52
N LEU A 145 -19.72 -8.92 -2.60
CA LEU A 145 -19.79 -9.85 -1.47
C LEU A 145 -20.26 -11.26 -1.87
N GLU A 146 -21.08 -11.39 -2.91
CA GLU A 146 -21.53 -12.69 -3.44
C GLU A 146 -20.38 -13.56 -3.97
N LYS A 147 -19.25 -12.93 -4.35
CA LYS A 147 -18.08 -13.64 -4.88
C LYS A 147 -17.10 -14.10 -3.80
N CYS A 148 -17.32 -13.71 -2.53
CA CYS A 148 -16.38 -13.91 -1.45
C CYS A 148 -16.85 -15.04 -0.50
N GLU A 149 -16.87 -16.28 -1.00
CA GLU A 149 -17.07 -17.46 -0.17
C GLU A 149 -15.72 -17.90 0.43
N ASP A 150 -15.37 -17.39 1.63
CA ASP A 150 -14.37 -18.07 2.46
C ASP A 150 -14.85 -18.05 3.92
N ASP A 151 -15.26 -19.21 4.44
CA ASP A 151 -15.73 -19.43 5.82
C ASP A 151 -14.59 -19.33 6.87
N LYS A 152 -13.42 -18.82 6.47
CA LYS A 152 -12.25 -18.72 7.35
C LYS A 152 -12.33 -17.47 8.22
N PRO A 153 -11.98 -17.57 9.51
CA PRO A 153 -11.89 -16.41 10.37
C PRO A 153 -10.88 -15.41 9.82
N LEU A 154 -11.30 -14.15 9.68
CA LEU A 154 -10.44 -13.06 9.26
C LEU A 154 -9.22 -13.01 10.19
N LEU A 155 -8.03 -13.15 9.62
CA LEU A 155 -6.81 -12.97 10.40
C LEU A 155 -6.77 -11.52 10.89
N PRO A 156 -6.49 -11.28 12.17
CA PRO A 156 -6.29 -9.92 12.65
C PRO A 156 -5.08 -9.27 11.97
N ALA A 157 -5.27 -8.06 11.45
CA ALA A 157 -4.23 -7.33 10.74
C ALA A 157 -3.09 -6.92 11.68
N TYR A 158 -1.84 -7.09 11.22
CA TYR A 158 -0.67 -6.46 11.83
C TYR A 158 -0.70 -4.94 11.61
N LYS A 159 0.20 -4.20 12.27
CA LYS A 159 0.24 -2.75 12.19
C LYS A 159 1.49 -2.27 11.47
N ILE A 160 1.39 -1.07 10.90
CA ILE A 160 2.54 -0.30 10.41
C ILE A 160 2.57 0.98 11.23
N SER A 161 3.75 1.34 11.76
CA SER A 161 3.94 2.58 12.50
C SER A 161 3.64 3.79 11.60
N GLN A 162 2.97 4.78 12.18
CA GLN A 162 2.67 6.06 11.53
C GLN A 162 3.49 7.20 12.12
N ASP A 163 4.26 6.95 13.19
CA ASP A 163 4.97 7.97 13.97
C ASP A 163 5.89 8.85 13.10
N LYS A 164 6.65 8.23 12.18
CA LYS A 164 7.53 8.99 11.27
C LYS A 164 6.74 9.76 10.21
N ALA A 165 5.64 9.23 9.70
CA ALA A 165 4.77 9.96 8.77
C ALA A 165 4.15 11.17 9.46
N GLU A 166 3.65 11.01 10.69
CA GLU A 166 3.11 12.10 11.51
C GLU A 166 4.19 13.14 11.83
N SER A 167 5.45 12.74 12.02
CA SER A 167 6.57 13.65 12.21
C SER A 167 6.85 14.56 10.99
N LEU A 168 6.43 14.15 9.79
CA LEU A 168 6.44 14.96 8.58
C LEU A 168 5.18 15.84 8.43
N GLY A 169 4.26 15.80 9.40
CA GLY A 169 2.98 16.50 9.31
C GLY A 169 1.90 15.80 8.49
N ILE A 170 2.12 14.52 8.12
CA ILE A 170 1.16 13.77 7.30
C ILE A 170 -0.07 13.41 8.13
N SER A 171 -1.22 13.84 7.62
CA SER A 171 -2.54 13.46 8.12
C SER A 171 -3.23 12.61 7.06
N PHE A 172 -3.27 11.30 7.27
CA PHE A 172 -3.82 10.36 6.30
C PHE A 172 -5.27 10.63 5.95
N VAL A 173 -5.57 10.62 4.65
CA VAL A 173 -6.95 10.69 4.14
C VAL A 173 -7.73 9.45 4.63
N PRO A 174 -8.99 9.62 5.10
CA PRO A 174 -9.80 8.47 5.52
C PRO A 174 -9.98 7.46 4.39
N LEU A 175 -9.85 6.17 4.72
CA LEU A 175 -9.85 5.09 3.71
C LEU A 175 -11.11 5.09 2.84
N GLU A 176 -12.27 5.40 3.41
CA GLU A 176 -13.55 5.48 2.69
C GLU A 176 -13.54 6.57 1.60
N VAL A 177 -12.80 7.67 1.83
CA VAL A 177 -12.62 8.75 0.85
C VAL A 177 -11.74 8.25 -0.28
N SER A 178 -10.59 7.66 0.03
CA SER A 178 -9.66 7.12 -0.98
C SER A 178 -10.31 6.04 -1.84
N LEU A 179 -11.06 5.12 -1.22
CA LEU A 179 -11.79 4.06 -1.91
C LEU A 179 -12.85 4.64 -2.86
N ARG A 180 -13.68 5.58 -2.39
CA ARG A 180 -14.69 6.25 -3.22
C ARG A 180 -14.04 6.96 -4.39
N ASP A 181 -13.03 7.79 -4.15
CA ASP A 181 -12.37 8.58 -5.19
C ASP A 181 -11.72 7.66 -6.25
N THR A 182 -11.15 6.52 -5.83
CA THR A 182 -10.61 5.50 -6.75
C THR A 182 -11.71 4.91 -7.64
N MET A 183 -12.84 4.52 -7.05
CA MET A 183 -13.95 3.89 -7.78
C MET A 183 -14.62 4.86 -8.74
N GLU A 184 -14.78 6.13 -8.36
CA GLU A 184 -15.29 7.17 -9.27
C GLU A 184 -14.34 7.41 -10.43
N SER A 185 -13.02 7.47 -10.19
CA SER A 185 -12.05 7.56 -11.29
C SER A 185 -12.08 6.33 -12.21
N PHE A 186 -12.27 5.11 -11.68
CA PHE A 186 -12.43 3.93 -12.52
C PHE A 186 -13.67 4.00 -13.41
N LYS A 187 -14.78 4.57 -12.94
CA LYS A 187 -15.96 4.84 -13.78
C LYS A 187 -15.67 5.89 -14.84
N GLU A 188 -15.10 7.02 -14.42
CA GLU A 188 -14.85 8.18 -15.29
C GLU A 188 -13.97 7.80 -16.48
N TYR A 189 -12.92 7.00 -16.24
CA TYR A 189 -12.01 6.53 -17.29
C TYR A 189 -12.46 5.20 -17.93
N GLY A 190 -13.64 4.67 -17.61
CA GLY A 190 -14.22 3.49 -18.25
C GLY A 190 -13.56 2.15 -17.89
N PHE A 191 -12.80 2.09 -16.80
CA PHE A 191 -12.18 0.86 -16.30
C PHE A 191 -13.17 -0.06 -15.57
N LEU A 192 -14.24 0.51 -15.03
CA LEU A 192 -15.25 -0.23 -14.27
C LEU A 192 -16.66 0.31 -14.54
N THR A 193 -17.62 -0.60 -14.63
CA THR A 193 -19.06 -0.29 -14.70
C THR A 193 -19.71 -0.85 -13.44
N ILE A 194 -20.31 0.02 -12.62
CA ILE A 194 -21.00 -0.35 -11.36
C ILE A 194 -22.33 0.38 -11.21
#